data_AF-A0A939SQR3-F1
#
_entry.id   AF-A0A939SQR3-F1
#
_cell.length_a   1.000
_cell.length_b   1.000
_cell.length_c   1.000
_cell.angle_alpha   90.00
_cell.angle_beta   90.00
_cell.angle_gamma   90.00
#
_symmetry.space_group_name_H-M   'P 1'
#
loop_
_entity.id
_entity.type
_entity.pdbx_description
1 polymer ?
#
loop_
_entity_poly.entity_id
_entity_poly.type
_entity_poly.pdbx_seq_one_letter_code
_entity_poly.pdbx_strand_id
1 'polypeptide(L)'
;MNWNGKAVKLPPLKMCVAGTNPFHRHQQINRIIEGWRKLETVVSIDNQWTSTCRFADIVLPATTQFERNDLDQYGNHSNRGIIAMKQLVEPQFESRNDFDILRDLCRRFGREEAFTEGLDEMGWLKRIWQEAASRERPWYSSTLLRCLLGKRRLCRI
;
A
#
# COMPACT_ATOMS: atom_id res chain seq x y z
N MET A 1 5.03 -3.82 31.63
CA MET A 1 4.14 -2.63 31.62
C MET A 1 2.91 -2.96 32.46
N ASN A 2 2.40 -2.02 33.26
CA ASN A 2 1.12 -2.21 33.94
C ASN A 2 -0.01 -1.85 32.99
N TRP A 3 -0.88 -2.81 32.71
CA TRP A 3 -2.07 -2.65 31.87
C TRP A 3 -3.28 -3.14 32.65
N ASN A 4 -4.24 -2.24 32.93
CA ASN A 4 -5.44 -2.54 33.72
C ASN A 4 -5.15 -3.32 35.02
N GLY A 5 -4.13 -2.90 35.77
CA GLY A 5 -3.73 -3.51 37.05
C GLY A 5 -2.96 -4.83 36.92
N LYS A 6 -2.70 -5.33 35.71
CA LYS A 6 -1.89 -6.53 35.47
C LYS A 6 -0.52 -6.17 34.92
N ALA A 7 0.50 -6.85 35.43
CA ALA A 7 1.84 -6.78 34.86
C ALA A 7 1.87 -7.60 33.56
N VAL A 8 2.03 -6.92 32.43
CA VAL A 8 2.16 -7.55 31.11
C VAL A 8 3.60 -7.42 30.62
N LYS A 9 4.19 -8.55 30.21
CA LYS A 9 5.47 -8.61 29.52
C LYS A 9 5.21 -8.60 28.02
N LEU A 10 5.64 -7.53 27.35
CA LEU A 10 5.58 -7.44 25.89
C LEU A 10 6.79 -8.16 25.27
N PRO A 11 6.66 -8.69 24.04
CA PRO A 11 7.79 -9.26 23.34
C PRO A 11 8.87 -8.18 23.08
N PRO A 12 10.15 -8.54 23.10
CA PRO A 12 11.22 -7.61 22.77
C PRO A 12 11.19 -7.33 21.26
N LEU A 13 10.61 -6.21 20.87
CA LEU A 13 10.62 -5.75 19.48
C LEU A 13 12.03 -5.28 19.11
N LYS A 14 12.56 -5.79 17.99
CA LYS A 14 13.90 -5.45 17.48
C LYS A 14 13.86 -4.65 16.20
N MET A 15 12.86 -4.88 15.34
CA MET A 15 12.74 -4.24 14.04
C MET A 15 11.34 -3.66 13.83
N CYS A 16 11.25 -2.54 13.12
CA CYS A 16 9.99 -1.93 12.69
C CYS A 16 10.04 -1.55 11.21
N VAL A 17 8.96 -1.85 10.48
CA VAL A 17 8.74 -1.36 9.10
C VAL A 17 7.54 -0.43 9.12
N ALA A 18 7.73 0.83 8.73
CA ALA A 18 6.71 1.86 8.80
C ALA A 18 6.35 2.38 7.40
N GLY A 19 5.09 2.18 7.00
CA GLY A 19 4.47 2.83 5.83
C GLY A 19 3.53 3.97 6.22
N THR A 20 3.69 4.52 7.42
CA THR A 20 2.85 5.59 7.97
C THR A 20 3.72 6.59 8.74
N ASN A 21 3.11 7.65 9.29
CA ASN A 21 3.83 8.60 10.14
C ASN A 21 3.43 8.52 11.64
N PRO A 22 4.01 7.61 12.44
CA PRO A 22 3.77 7.48 13.88
C PRO A 22 4.09 8.74 14.69
N PHE A 23 5.13 9.50 14.31
CA PHE A 23 5.52 10.74 14.98
C PHE A 23 4.49 11.87 14.81
N HIS A 24 3.54 11.73 13.89
CA HIS A 24 2.43 12.65 13.75
C HIS A 24 1.15 12.14 14.45
N ARG A 25 0.87 10.83 14.37
CA ARG A 25 -0.42 10.28 14.84
C ARG A 25 -0.43 9.84 16.30
N HIS A 26 0.72 9.49 16.87
CA HIS A 26 0.79 8.90 18.20
C HIS A 26 1.16 9.96 19.24
N GLN A 27 0.58 9.84 20.44
CA GLN A 27 0.75 10.84 21.50
C GLN A 27 2.08 10.64 22.24
N GLN A 28 2.50 11.67 23.00
CA GLN A 28 3.74 11.66 23.79
C GLN A 28 5.00 11.41 22.94
N ILE A 29 5.27 12.33 22.01
CA ILE A 29 6.36 12.21 21.02
C ILE A 29 7.73 11.89 21.64
N ASN A 30 8.09 12.52 22.76
CA ASN A 30 9.37 12.25 23.42
C ASN A 30 9.51 10.79 23.86
N ARG A 31 8.42 10.19 24.36
CA ARG A 31 8.39 8.78 24.77
C ARG A 31 8.49 7.83 23.57
N ILE A 32 7.90 8.22 22.44
CA ILE A 32 8.05 7.47 21.19
C ILE A 32 9.50 7.51 20.72
N ILE A 33 10.14 8.68 20.73
CA ILE A 33 11.55 8.83 20.34
C ILE A 33 12.44 7.92 21.19
N GLU A 34 12.22 7.88 22.51
CA GLU A 34 12.92 6.95 23.40
C GLU A 34 12.68 5.48 23.06
N GLY A 35 11.46 5.12 22.66
CA GLY A 35 11.13 3.77 22.20
C GLY A 35 11.77 3.43 20.86
N TRP A 36 11.74 4.36 19.91
CA TRP A 36 12.30 4.20 18.56
C TRP A 36 13.80 3.92 18.61
N ARG A 37 14.52 4.64 19.48
CA ARG A 37 15.96 4.44 19.70
C ARG A 37 16.35 3.09 20.31
N LYS A 38 15.38 2.34 20.84
CA LYS A 38 15.63 0.99 21.38
C LYS A 38 15.51 -0.11 20.33
N LEU A 39 14.96 0.21 19.16
CA LEU A 39 14.92 -0.73 18.03
C LEU A 39 16.33 -0.84 17.44
N GLU A 40 16.65 -2.04 16.95
CA GLU A 40 17.91 -2.32 16.27
C GLU A 40 17.86 -1.92 14.80
N THR A 41 16.68 -1.92 14.19
CA THR A 41 16.51 -1.52 12.78
C THR A 41 15.12 -0.95 12.53
N VAL A 42 15.08 0.20 11.87
CA VAL A 42 13.86 0.88 11.44
C VAL A 42 13.92 1.11 9.93
N VAL A 43 12.94 0.57 9.21
CA VAL A 43 12.78 0.78 7.77
C VAL A 43 11.53 1.61 7.52
N SER A 44 11.65 2.69 6.76
CA SER A 44 10.51 3.52 6.34
C SER A 44 10.28 3.35 4.85
N ILE A 45 9.04 3.06 4.45
CA ILE A 45 8.60 3.01 3.06
C ILE A 45 7.63 4.17 2.88
N ASP A 46 8.08 5.21 2.18
CA ASP A 46 7.32 6.46 2.10
C ASP A 46 7.63 7.15 0.76
N ASN A 47 6.66 7.90 0.24
CA ASN A 47 6.82 8.74 -0.94
C ASN A 47 7.20 10.18 -0.57
N GLN A 48 7.11 10.54 0.71
CA GLN A 48 7.47 11.85 1.23
C GLN A 48 8.58 11.74 2.27
N TRP A 49 9.37 12.82 2.41
CA TRP A 49 10.40 12.94 3.42
C TRP A 49 9.78 13.31 4.78
N THR A 50 9.03 12.38 5.37
CA THR A 50 8.28 12.59 6.63
C THR A 50 9.18 12.54 7.88
N SER A 51 8.64 12.92 9.04
CA SER A 51 9.33 12.77 10.33
C SER A 51 9.72 11.33 10.63
N THR A 52 8.96 10.33 10.14
CA THR A 52 9.29 8.92 10.36
C THR A 52 10.52 8.50 9.58
N CYS A 53 10.65 8.98 8.33
CA CYS A 53 11.88 8.82 7.56
C CYS A 53 13.09 9.41 8.29
N ARG A 54 12.91 10.41 9.19
CA ARG A 54 14.04 11.14 9.84
C ARG A 54 14.65 10.32 10.96
N PHE A 55 13.84 9.42 11.52
CA PHE A 55 14.21 8.51 12.59
C PHE A 55 14.36 7.07 12.08
N ALA A 56 14.38 6.85 10.75
CA ALA A 56 14.59 5.55 10.15
C ALA A 56 16.07 5.33 9.82
N ASP A 57 16.52 4.08 9.92
CA ASP A 57 17.87 3.67 9.52
C ASP A 57 17.95 3.48 8.00
N ILE A 58 16.85 2.98 7.40
CA ILE A 58 16.73 2.73 5.95
C ILE A 58 15.44 3.38 5.46
N VAL A 59 15.52 4.12 4.36
CA VAL A 59 14.37 4.73 3.67
C VAL A 59 14.28 4.14 2.27
N LEU A 60 13.11 3.61 1.92
CA LEU A 60 12.80 3.10 0.59
C LEU A 60 11.77 4.02 -0.07
N PRO A 61 12.09 4.65 -1.22
CA PRO A 61 11.19 5.58 -1.89
C PRO A 61 10.05 4.84 -2.59
N ALA A 62 8.82 5.09 -2.15
CA ALA A 62 7.61 4.54 -2.76
C ALA A 62 7.01 5.49 -3.81
N THR A 63 6.34 4.93 -4.81
CA THR A 63 5.57 5.70 -5.81
C THR A 63 4.28 6.27 -5.24
N THR A 64 3.79 7.38 -5.81
CA THR A 64 2.40 7.82 -5.56
C THR A 64 1.38 6.96 -6.32
N GLN A 65 0.10 7.06 -5.94
CA GLN A 65 -1.00 6.39 -6.66
C GLN A 65 -1.16 6.84 -8.13
N PHE A 66 -0.58 7.99 -8.51
CA PHE A 66 -0.63 8.51 -9.88
C PHE A 66 0.48 7.94 -10.77
N GLU A 67 1.46 7.27 -10.16
CA GLU A 67 2.63 6.67 -10.82
C GLU A 67 2.45 5.17 -11.10
N ARG A 68 1.29 4.59 -10.76
CA ARG A 68 0.97 3.17 -10.94
C ARG A 68 -0.48 2.95 -11.38
N ASN A 69 -0.80 1.73 -11.82
CA ASN A 69 -2.18 1.35 -12.09
C ASN A 69 -2.80 0.69 -10.85
N ASP A 70 -4.04 1.05 -10.55
CA ASP A 70 -4.77 0.51 -9.40
C ASP A 70 -6.29 0.46 -9.66
N LEU A 71 -7.01 -0.20 -8.74
CA LEU A 71 -8.47 -0.24 -8.69
C LEU A 71 -8.93 0.19 -7.30
N ASP A 72 -9.92 1.07 -7.25
CA ASP A 72 -10.51 1.51 -5.98
C ASP A 72 -12.04 1.46 -6.02
N GLN A 73 -12.66 1.32 -4.86
CA GLN A 73 -14.10 1.31 -4.70
C GLN A 73 -14.64 2.75 -4.63
N TYR A 74 -15.64 3.06 -5.45
CA TYR A 74 -16.30 4.37 -5.39
C TYR A 74 -17.32 4.43 -4.25
N GLY A 75 -16.85 4.95 -3.13
CA GLY A 75 -17.66 5.24 -1.95
C GLY A 75 -17.89 4.02 -1.07
N ASN A 76 -17.16 3.95 0.04
CA ASN A 76 -17.16 2.82 0.97
C ASN A 76 -18.56 2.42 1.48
N HIS A 77 -19.46 3.39 1.66
CA HIS A 77 -20.83 3.14 2.13
C HIS A 77 -21.86 3.00 1.02
N SER A 78 -21.66 3.73 -0.08
CA SER A 78 -22.62 3.75 -1.19
C SER A 78 -22.40 2.62 -2.18
N ASN A 79 -21.20 2.02 -2.16
CA ASN A 79 -20.75 0.93 -3.04
C ASN A 79 -21.22 1.15 -4.48
N ARG A 80 -20.98 2.36 -5.01
CA ARG A 80 -21.55 2.81 -6.29
C ARG A 80 -20.85 2.20 -7.50
N GLY A 81 -19.74 1.52 -7.30
CA GLY A 81 -18.99 0.86 -8.34
C GLY A 81 -17.49 0.91 -8.06
N ILE A 82 -16.71 0.63 -9.10
CA ILE A 82 -15.25 0.54 -9.03
C ILE A 82 -14.64 1.53 -10.02
N ILE A 83 -13.58 2.20 -9.60
CA ILE A 83 -12.83 3.15 -10.40
C ILE A 83 -11.50 2.51 -10.79
N ALA A 84 -11.19 2.61 -12.07
CA ALA A 84 -9.87 2.30 -12.60
C ALA A 84 -8.96 3.52 -12.48
N MET A 85 -7.95 3.41 -11.63
CA MET A 85 -6.90 4.41 -11.45
C MET A 85 -5.78 4.08 -12.42
N LYS A 86 -5.76 4.76 -13.57
CA LYS A 86 -4.69 4.57 -14.54
C LYS A 86 -3.47 5.38 -14.13
N GLN A 87 -2.30 4.81 -14.39
CA GLN A 87 -1.04 5.52 -14.30
C GLN A 87 -1.11 6.80 -15.14
N LEU A 88 -0.80 7.93 -14.52
CA LEU A 88 -0.83 9.26 -15.15
C LEU A 88 0.57 9.72 -15.56
N VAL A 89 1.58 9.38 -14.76
CA VAL A 89 2.98 9.71 -14.98
C VAL A 89 3.87 8.50 -14.67
N GLU A 90 5.08 8.47 -15.20
CA GLU A 90 6.07 7.44 -14.83
C GLU A 90 6.55 7.63 -13.38
N PRO A 91 6.98 6.56 -12.69
CA PRO A 91 7.66 6.64 -11.40
C PRO A 91 8.78 7.68 -11.43
N GLN A 92 8.81 8.57 -10.43
CA GLN A 92 9.74 9.70 -10.40
C GLN A 92 11.05 9.31 -9.69
N PHE A 93 12.18 9.71 -10.28
CA PHE A 93 13.53 9.43 -9.76
C PHE A 93 13.78 7.92 -9.63
N GLU A 94 14.14 7.46 -8.42
CA GLU A 94 14.34 6.06 -8.07
C GLU A 94 13.15 5.49 -7.28
N SER A 95 11.98 6.16 -7.31
CA SER A 95 10.78 5.65 -6.65
C SER A 95 10.33 4.35 -7.31
N ARG A 96 9.85 3.42 -6.48
CA ARG A 96 9.38 2.11 -6.94
C ARG A 96 8.02 1.81 -6.35
N ASN A 97 7.21 1.04 -7.07
CA ASN A 97 5.92 0.60 -6.55
C ASN A 97 6.14 -0.30 -5.33
N ASP A 98 5.32 -0.14 -4.30
CA ASP A 98 5.38 -0.93 -3.07
C ASP A 98 5.35 -2.44 -3.37
N PHE A 99 4.56 -2.84 -4.37
CA PHE A 99 4.50 -4.22 -4.85
C PHE A 99 5.88 -4.71 -5.33
N ASP A 100 6.60 -3.92 -6.12
CA ASP A 100 7.92 -4.31 -6.63
C ASP A 100 8.99 -4.32 -5.54
N ILE A 101 8.92 -3.39 -4.58
CA ILE A 101 9.82 -3.34 -3.42
C ILE A 101 9.67 -4.63 -2.61
N LEU A 102 8.44 -5.02 -2.29
CA LEU A 102 8.15 -6.23 -1.52
C LEU A 102 8.41 -7.50 -2.33
N ARG A 103 8.13 -7.50 -3.64
CA ARG A 103 8.49 -8.60 -4.55
C ARG A 103 9.99 -8.88 -4.50
N ASP A 104 10.81 -7.83 -4.60
CA ASP A 104 12.27 -7.96 -4.54
C ASP A 104 12.77 -8.44 -3.19
N LEU A 105 12.13 -8.00 -2.11
CA LEU A 105 12.43 -8.51 -0.77
C LEU A 105 12.14 -10.01 -0.69
N CYS A 106 10.93 -10.43 -1.09
CA CYS A 106 10.54 -11.83 -1.12
C CYS A 106 11.44 -12.68 -2.03
N ARG A 107 11.86 -12.14 -3.18
CA ARG A 107 12.81 -12.78 -4.09
C ARG A 107 14.15 -13.07 -3.43
N ARG A 108 14.70 -12.13 -2.65
CA ARG A 108 15.95 -12.35 -1.89
C ARG A 108 15.83 -13.46 -0.85
N PHE A 109 14.62 -13.75 -0.37
CA PHE A 109 14.32 -14.87 0.54
C PHE A 109 13.85 -16.14 -0.18
N GLY A 110 13.87 -16.19 -1.51
CA GLY A 110 13.38 -17.34 -2.29
C GLY A 110 11.87 -17.57 -2.17
N ARG A 111 11.10 -16.51 -1.92
CA ARG A 111 9.65 -16.53 -1.64
C ARG A 111 8.85 -15.70 -2.64
N GLU A 112 9.43 -15.33 -3.78
CA GLU A 112 8.79 -14.48 -4.79
C GLU A 112 7.48 -15.08 -5.30
N GLU A 113 7.48 -16.35 -5.70
CA GLU A 113 6.31 -17.03 -6.23
C GLU A 113 5.15 -17.05 -5.22
N ALA A 114 5.44 -17.26 -3.94
CA ALA A 114 4.42 -17.23 -2.89
C ALA A 114 3.85 -15.83 -2.65
N PHE A 115 4.59 -14.77 -2.97
CA PHE A 115 4.15 -13.39 -2.83
C PHE A 115 3.38 -12.91 -4.07
N THR A 116 3.88 -13.21 -5.27
CA THR A 116 3.28 -12.74 -6.52
C THR A 116 2.17 -13.65 -7.03
N GLU A 117 2.14 -14.92 -6.61
CA GLU A 117 1.30 -15.97 -7.21
C GLU A 117 1.49 -16.09 -8.74
N GLY A 118 2.67 -15.70 -9.24
CA GLY A 118 2.96 -15.63 -10.67
C GLY A 118 2.28 -14.46 -11.41
N LEU A 119 1.65 -13.54 -10.69
CA LEU A 119 0.96 -12.37 -11.23
C LEU A 119 1.83 -11.11 -11.12
N ASP A 120 1.84 -10.32 -12.19
CA ASP A 120 2.35 -8.95 -12.21
C ASP A 120 1.25 -7.96 -11.79
N GLU A 121 1.57 -6.65 -11.75
CA GLU A 121 0.62 -5.58 -11.39
C GLU A 121 -0.71 -5.73 -12.16
N MET A 122 -0.64 -5.89 -13.48
CA MET A 122 -1.84 -6.01 -14.31
C MET A 122 -2.57 -7.34 -14.12
N GLY A 123 -1.86 -8.42 -13.82
CA GLY A 123 -2.43 -9.72 -13.45
C GLY A 123 -3.27 -9.63 -12.19
N TRP A 124 -2.75 -8.96 -11.16
CA TRP A 124 -3.48 -8.68 -9.92
C TRP A 124 -4.73 -7.84 -10.17
N LEU A 125 -4.60 -6.74 -10.93
CA LEU A 125 -5.76 -5.88 -11.24
C LEU A 125 -6.84 -6.63 -12.02
N LYS A 126 -6.48 -7.48 -12.99
CA LYS A 126 -7.44 -8.31 -13.73
C LYS A 126 -8.15 -9.29 -12.81
N ARG A 127 -7.43 -9.96 -11.91
CA ARG A 127 -8.01 -10.90 -10.95
C ARG A 127 -8.99 -10.20 -10.02
N ILE A 128 -8.56 -9.10 -9.39
CA ILE A 128 -9.41 -8.30 -8.49
C ILE A 128 -10.68 -7.83 -9.21
N TRP A 129 -10.53 -7.34 -10.45
CA TRP A 129 -11.68 -6.95 -11.27
C TRP A 129 -12.64 -8.11 -11.55
N GLN A 130 -12.13 -9.28 -11.93
CA GLN A 130 -12.94 -10.46 -12.22
C GLN A 130 -13.71 -10.93 -10.97
N GLU A 131 -13.03 -10.97 -9.82
CA GLU A 131 -13.65 -11.31 -8.54
C GLU A 131 -14.74 -10.31 -8.17
N ALA A 132 -14.50 -9.01 -8.33
CA ALA A 132 -15.51 -7.99 -8.08
C ALA A 132 -16.72 -8.10 -9.03
N ALA A 133 -16.47 -8.24 -10.34
CA ALA A 133 -17.51 -8.40 -11.34
C ALA A 133 -18.39 -9.63 -11.11
N SER A 134 -17.83 -10.70 -10.52
CA SER A 134 -18.58 -11.91 -10.16
C SER A 134 -19.52 -11.73 -8.97
N ARG A 135 -19.25 -10.74 -8.10
CA ARG A 135 -20.00 -10.46 -6.87
C ARG A 135 -21.07 -9.38 -7.06
N GLU A 136 -20.95 -8.57 -8.12
CA GLU A 136 -21.92 -7.51 -8.43
C GLU A 136 -23.20 -8.06 -9.07
N ARG A 137 -24.35 -7.52 -8.65
CA ARG A 137 -25.66 -7.83 -9.24
C ARG A 137 -25.72 -7.35 -10.70
N PRO A 138 -26.54 -7.97 -11.58
CA PRO A 138 -26.50 -7.80 -13.05
C PRO A 138 -26.66 -6.39 -13.64
N TRP A 139 -26.88 -5.35 -12.82
CA TRP A 139 -27.29 -4.02 -13.26
C TRP A 139 -26.12 -3.02 -13.49
N TYR A 140 -24.86 -3.41 -13.22
CA TYR A 140 -23.68 -2.53 -13.36
C TYR A 140 -22.69 -2.91 -14.48
N SER A 141 -22.96 -4.00 -15.22
CA SER A 141 -22.05 -4.52 -16.23
C SER A 141 -22.28 -3.90 -17.61
N SER A 142 -21.53 -2.86 -17.97
CA SER A 142 -21.10 -2.70 -19.39
C SER A 142 -20.06 -1.61 -19.66
N THR A 143 -19.87 -0.64 -18.77
CA THR A 143 -19.17 0.62 -19.14
C THR A 143 -17.67 0.63 -18.77
N LEU A 144 -17.27 0.07 -17.63
CA LEU A 144 -15.92 0.29 -17.07
C LEU A 144 -14.81 -0.51 -17.78
N LEU A 145 -15.05 -1.76 -18.17
CA LEU A 145 -14.04 -2.56 -18.90
C LEU A 145 -13.70 -1.96 -20.29
N ARG A 146 -14.66 -1.27 -20.92
CA ARG A 146 -14.44 -0.62 -22.23
C ARG A 146 -13.49 0.58 -22.14
N CYS A 147 -13.48 1.28 -21.01
CA CYS A 147 -12.57 2.40 -20.75
C CYS A 147 -11.14 1.95 -20.44
N LEU A 148 -10.94 0.86 -19.71
CA LEU A 148 -9.61 0.28 -19.45
C LEU A 148 -8.98 -0.30 -20.73
N LEU A 149 -9.76 -0.97 -21.58
CA LEU A 149 -9.29 -1.61 -22.82
C LEU A 149 -9.21 -0.67 -24.05
N GLY A 150 -9.19 0.65 -23.85
CA GLY A 150 -8.93 1.62 -24.94
C GLY A 150 -10.06 1.81 -25.96
N LYS A 151 -11.28 1.31 -25.71
CA LYS A 151 -12.42 1.59 -26.60
C LYS A 151 -13.05 2.94 -26.22
N ARG A 152 -12.57 4.00 -26.87
CA ARG A 152 -13.10 5.37 -26.85
C ARG A 152 -14.64 5.40 -26.82
N ARG A 153 -15.21 6.01 -25.78
CA ARG A 153 -16.26 7.05 -25.88
C ARG A 153 -16.36 7.75 -24.53
N LEU A 154 -16.16 9.07 -24.55
CA LEU A 154 -16.39 9.98 -23.43
C LEU A 154 -17.73 9.64 -22.73
N CYS A 155 -17.69 9.46 -21.41
CA CYS A 155 -18.87 9.67 -20.59
C CYS A 155 -19.32 11.12 -20.76
N ARG A 156 -20.45 11.34 -21.44
CA ARG A 156 -21.25 12.55 -21.20
C ARG A 156 -22.00 12.33 -19.89
N ILE A 157 -21.93 13.37 -19.05
CA ILE A 157 -22.65 13.53 -17.77
C ILE A 157 -24.16 13.37 -18.02
#